data_AF-A0A830CHQ9-F1
#
_entry.id   AF-A0A830CHQ9-F1
#
_cell.length_a   1.000
_cell.length_b   1.000
_cell.length_c   1.000
_cell.angle_alpha   90.00
_cell.angle_beta   90.00
_cell.angle_gamma   90.00
#
_symmetry.space_group_name_H-M   'P 1'
#
loop_
_entity.id
_entity.type
_entity.pdbx_description
1 polymer ?
#
loop_
_entity_poly.entity_id
_entity_poly.type
_entity_poly.pdbx_seq_one_letter_code
_entity_poly.pdbx_strand_id
1 'polypeptide(L)'
;MWQMLQRNLECIKIIPTKESIRSVDSWGELIFETTQIHKLKDIDAKRKAKDVFKNKRVKCIKVAHEKVYAGCMDSSIQELMVLNNRQQEIKVPLKSWMQNKPISSVAIYKDWLYCASLIVEGSKMKVIKIKIIRY
;
A
#
# COMPACT_ATOMS: atom_id res chain seq x y z
N MET A 1 -0.96 -25.44 11.63
CA MET A 1 -2.42 -25.35 11.79
C MET A 1 -2.69 -24.09 12.59
N TRP A 2 -3.39 -23.10 12.02
CA TRP A 2 -3.74 -21.87 12.77
C TRP A 2 -4.99 -22.12 13.59
N GLN A 3 -5.00 -21.73 14.86
CA GLN A 3 -6.13 -21.91 15.77
C GLN A 3 -6.50 -20.57 16.40
N MET A 4 -7.79 -20.23 16.37
CA MET A 4 -8.33 -19.09 17.09
C MET A 4 -8.24 -19.39 18.60
N LEU A 5 -7.50 -18.56 19.35
CA LEU A 5 -7.30 -18.77 20.79
C LEU A 5 -8.60 -18.51 21.58
N GLN A 6 -9.39 -17.52 21.17
CA GLN A 6 -10.75 -17.28 21.67
C GLN A 6 -11.79 -17.90 20.73
N ARG A 7 -12.79 -18.57 21.32
CA ARG A 7 -13.87 -19.25 20.58
C ARG A 7 -14.87 -18.27 19.95
N ASN A 8 -14.91 -17.03 20.42
CA ASN A 8 -15.86 -16.02 19.99
C ASN A 8 -15.14 -14.90 19.21
N LEU A 9 -15.76 -14.43 18.14
CA LEU A 9 -15.35 -13.21 17.43
C LEU A 9 -15.77 -12.00 18.28
N GLU A 10 -14.81 -11.30 18.85
CA GLU A 10 -15.04 -10.12 19.68
C GLU A 10 -14.58 -8.86 18.95
N CYS A 11 -15.45 -7.85 18.89
CA CYS A 11 -15.04 -6.52 18.45
C CYS A 11 -14.30 -5.82 19.59
N ILE A 12 -12.97 -5.83 19.53
CA ILE A 12 -12.14 -5.22 20.58
C ILE A 12 -12.07 -3.69 20.50
N LYS A 13 -12.27 -3.11 19.31
CA LYS A 13 -12.14 -1.67 19.09
C LYS A 13 -12.76 -1.23 17.76
N ILE A 14 -13.40 -0.06 17.78
CA ILE A 14 -13.86 0.65 16.58
C ILE A 14 -13.01 1.92 16.44
N ILE A 15 -12.40 2.12 15.27
CA ILE A 15 -11.65 3.34 14.93
C ILE A 15 -12.51 4.12 13.94
N PRO A 16 -13.14 5.24 14.34
CA PRO A 16 -13.95 6.03 13.43
C PRO A 16 -13.06 6.73 12.41
N THR A 17 -13.41 6.63 11.14
CA THR A 17 -12.74 7.33 10.04
C THR A 17 -13.73 8.27 9.34
N LYS A 18 -13.21 9.39 8.81
CA LYS A 18 -14.04 10.38 8.12
C LYS A 18 -14.32 10.03 6.66
N GLU A 19 -13.50 9.16 6.08
CA GLU A 19 -13.49 8.82 4.67
C GLU A 19 -13.73 7.33 4.50
N SER A 20 -14.41 6.96 3.41
CA SER A 20 -14.59 5.55 3.09
C SER A 20 -13.23 4.89 2.82
N ILE A 21 -13.02 3.73 3.44
CA ILE A 21 -11.77 2.96 3.36
C ILE A 21 -11.82 2.07 2.11
N ARG A 22 -10.71 2.04 1.36
CA ARG A 22 -10.52 1.17 0.20
C ARG A 22 -9.69 -0.07 0.56
N SER A 23 -8.63 0.09 1.34
CA SER A 23 -7.79 -1.02 1.78
C SER A 23 -7.10 -0.70 3.09
N VAL A 24 -6.73 -1.74 3.83
CA VAL A 24 -5.91 -1.64 5.05
C VAL A 24 -4.74 -2.62 4.99
N ASP A 25 -3.63 -2.25 5.60
CA ASP A 25 -2.49 -3.13 5.89
C ASP A 25 -1.81 -2.63 7.18
N SER A 26 -0.92 -3.41 7.78
CA SER A 26 -0.41 -3.09 9.13
C SER A 26 1.04 -3.50 9.34
N TRP A 27 1.72 -2.79 10.23
CA TRP A 27 3.04 -3.16 10.75
C TRP A 27 3.17 -2.74 12.21
N GLY A 28 3.46 -3.70 13.09
CA GLY A 28 3.46 -3.46 14.54
C GLY A 28 2.08 -2.95 15.00
N GLU A 29 2.08 -1.81 15.71
CA GLU A 29 0.85 -1.14 16.15
C GLU A 29 0.30 -0.12 15.14
N LEU A 30 1.01 0.10 14.03
CA LEU A 30 0.61 1.03 12.98
C LEU A 30 -0.35 0.34 12.01
N ILE A 31 -1.43 1.06 11.71
CA ILE A 31 -2.39 0.68 10.68
C ILE A 31 -2.23 1.67 9.54
N PHE A 32 -2.16 1.17 8.31
CA PHE A 32 -2.16 1.97 7.10
C PHE A 32 -3.47 1.76 6.38
N GLU A 33 -4.12 2.85 5.98
CA GLU A 33 -5.35 2.80 5.20
C GLU A 33 -5.23 3.62 3.92
N THR A 34 -5.72 3.06 2.81
CA THR A 34 -6.02 3.87 1.64
C THR A 34 -7.50 4.20 1.64
N THR A 35 -7.84 5.45 1.33
CA THR A 35 -9.23 5.90 1.30
C THR A 35 -9.74 5.96 -0.13
N GLN A 36 -11.07 6.01 -0.30
CA GLN A 36 -11.69 6.08 -1.62
C GLN A 36 -11.27 7.34 -2.39
N ILE A 37 -10.97 8.44 -1.68
CA ILE A 37 -10.45 9.70 -2.23
C ILE A 37 -8.94 9.67 -2.51
N HIS A 38 -8.31 8.50 -2.47
CA HIS A 38 -6.91 8.26 -2.81
C HIS A 38 -5.89 8.90 -1.86
N LYS A 39 -6.22 8.98 -0.57
CA LYS A 39 -5.26 9.33 0.48
C LYS A 39 -4.71 8.07 1.12
N LEU A 40 -3.45 8.13 1.57
CA LEU A 40 -2.86 7.15 2.46
C LEU A 40 -2.73 7.77 3.85
N LYS A 41 -3.25 7.08 4.86
CA LYS A 41 -3.09 7.48 6.25
C LYS A 41 -2.34 6.41 7.02
N ASP A 42 -1.45 6.83 7.91
CA ASP A 42 -0.98 5.99 9.00
C ASP A 42 -1.71 6.37 10.29
N ILE A 43 -2.10 5.34 11.04
CA ILE A 43 -2.83 5.45 12.29
C ILE A 43 -1.96 4.82 13.36
N ASP A 44 -1.54 5.64 14.33
CA ASP A 44 -0.65 5.19 15.40
C ASP A 44 -1.39 4.38 16.49
N ALA A 45 -0.64 3.91 17.50
CA ALA A 45 -1.19 3.22 18.66
C ALA A 45 -2.19 4.08 19.44
N LYS A 46 -1.99 5.41 19.44
CA LYS A 46 -2.89 6.42 20.04
C LYS A 46 -4.08 6.76 19.13
N ARG A 47 -4.22 6.08 17.99
CA ARG A 47 -5.27 6.28 16.97
C ARG A 47 -5.30 7.67 16.37
N LYS A 48 -4.15 8.34 16.32
CA LYS A 48 -3.98 9.57 15.56
C LYS A 48 -3.69 9.21 14.11
N ALA A 49 -4.55 9.68 13.23
CA ALA A 49 -4.40 9.53 11.79
C ALA A 49 -3.56 10.69 11.22
N LYS A 50 -2.64 10.35 10.32
CA LYS A 50 -1.68 11.25 9.70
C LYS A 50 -1.62 10.95 8.21
N ASP A 51 -1.62 11.98 7.38
CA ASP A 51 -1.46 11.79 5.92
C ASP A 51 -0.01 11.46 5.57
N VAL A 52 0.17 10.41 4.77
CA VAL A 52 1.44 9.97 4.18
C VAL A 52 1.41 10.24 2.68
N PHE A 53 2.57 10.60 2.09
CA PHE A 53 2.67 11.01 0.69
C PHE A 53 1.67 12.11 0.31
N LYS A 54 1.64 13.22 1.08
CA LYS A 54 0.63 14.29 0.97
C LYS A 54 0.38 14.79 -0.46
N ASN A 55 1.41 14.79 -1.30
CA ASN A 55 1.39 15.26 -2.69
C ASN A 55 1.07 14.16 -3.72
N LYS A 56 0.75 12.94 -3.27
CA LYS A 56 0.44 11.79 -4.13
C LYS A 56 -0.98 11.32 -3.90
N ARG A 57 -1.57 10.76 -4.95
CA ARG A 57 -2.87 10.08 -4.90
C ARG A 57 -2.65 8.58 -4.90
N VAL A 58 -2.78 7.95 -3.74
CA VAL A 58 -2.50 6.53 -3.51
C VAL A 58 -3.75 5.70 -3.77
N LYS A 59 -3.63 4.66 -4.61
CA LYS A 59 -4.76 3.77 -4.95
C LYS A 59 -4.70 2.44 -4.21
N CYS A 60 -3.51 1.89 -4.03
CA CYS A 60 -3.29 0.61 -3.35
C CYS A 60 -1.99 0.65 -2.55
N ILE A 61 -1.88 -0.22 -1.55
CA ILE A 61 -0.68 -0.38 -0.73
C ILE A 61 -0.35 -1.84 -0.49
N LYS A 62 0.92 -2.10 -0.19
CA LYS A 62 1.38 -3.33 0.45
C LYS A 62 2.44 -3.00 1.49
N VAL A 63 2.28 -3.56 2.68
CA VAL A 63 3.26 -3.47 3.76
C VAL A 63 4.10 -4.76 3.77
N ALA A 64 5.43 -4.61 3.77
CA ALA A 64 6.36 -5.70 3.96
C ALA A 64 7.72 -5.18 4.43
N HIS A 65 8.40 -5.94 5.29
CA HIS A 65 9.76 -5.65 5.75
C HIS A 65 9.91 -4.18 6.22
N GLU A 66 9.03 -3.72 7.10
CA GLU A 66 9.07 -2.37 7.70
C GLU A 66 8.93 -1.23 6.67
N LYS A 67 8.42 -1.55 5.48
CA LYS A 67 8.18 -0.61 4.40
C LYS A 67 6.74 -0.68 3.92
N VAL A 68 6.23 0.47 3.49
CA VAL A 68 4.96 0.59 2.78
C VAL A 68 5.24 0.92 1.33
N TYR A 69 4.77 0.07 0.44
CA TYR A 69 4.81 0.27 -1.00
C TYR A 69 3.45 0.74 -1.45
N ALA A 70 3.37 1.92 -2.07
CA ALA A 70 2.13 2.54 -2.48
C ALA A 70 2.08 2.70 -4.00
N GLY A 71 1.06 2.13 -4.62
CA GLY A 71 0.75 2.33 -6.04
C GLY A 71 -0.15 3.54 -6.23
N CYS A 72 0.27 4.48 -7.08
CA CYS A 72 -0.41 5.76 -7.25
C CYS A 72 -1.25 5.85 -8.54
N MET A 73 -2.14 6.84 -8.56
CA MET A 73 -2.99 7.16 -9.72
C MET A 73 -2.19 7.71 -10.92
N ASP A 74 -1.01 8.27 -10.68
CA ASP A 74 -0.09 8.81 -11.68
C ASP A 74 0.87 7.74 -12.25
N SER A 75 0.64 6.46 -11.96
CA SER A 75 1.51 5.32 -12.32
C SER A 75 2.84 5.27 -11.54
N SER A 76 3.07 6.17 -10.58
CA SER A 76 4.26 6.12 -9.72
C SER A 76 4.12 5.09 -8.58
N ILE A 77 5.25 4.61 -8.08
CA ILE A 77 5.33 3.75 -6.91
C ILE A 77 6.11 4.50 -5.83
N GLN A 78 5.49 4.67 -4.67
CA GLN A 78 6.14 5.30 -3.52
C GLN A 78 6.56 4.23 -2.49
N GLU A 79 7.66 4.47 -1.81
CA GLU A 79 8.18 3.68 -0.70
C GLU A 79 8.23 4.58 0.55
N LEU A 80 7.65 4.09 1.65
CA LEU A 80 7.80 4.66 2.98
C LEU A 80 8.59 3.66 3.83
N MET A 81 9.69 4.09 4.42
CA MET A 81 10.36 3.35 5.49
C MET A 81 9.71 3.73 6.82
N VAL A 82 9.10 2.75 7.49
CA VAL A 82 8.21 3.01 8.64
C VAL A 82 8.99 3.54 9.84
N LEU A 83 10.18 2.99 10.11
CA LEU A 83 10.98 3.34 11.30
C LEU A 83 11.44 4.80 11.35
N ASN A 84 11.81 5.39 10.21
CA ASN A 84 12.35 6.75 10.15
C ASN A 84 11.46 7.71 9.33
N ASN A 85 10.28 7.25 8.92
CA ASN A 85 9.31 8.01 8.14
C ASN A 85 9.88 8.57 6.81
N ARG A 86 10.94 7.96 6.26
CA ARG A 86 11.54 8.37 4.98
C ARG A 86 10.63 7.97 3.83
N GLN A 87 10.28 8.94 3.00
CA GLN A 87 9.42 8.77 1.82
C GLN A 87 10.25 8.97 0.56
N GLN A 88 10.11 8.07 -0.42
CA GLN A 88 10.78 8.21 -1.71
C GLN A 88 10.00 7.54 -2.84
N GLU A 89 10.16 8.03 -4.07
CA GLU A 89 9.63 7.37 -5.25
C GLU A 89 10.61 6.30 -5.76
N ILE A 90 10.09 5.12 -6.10
CA ILE A 90 10.89 4.07 -6.75
C ILE A 90 11.02 4.40 -8.22
N LYS A 91 12.23 4.76 -8.65
CA LYS A 91 12.52 5.03 -10.06
C LYS A 91 12.47 3.74 -10.88
N VAL A 92 11.40 3.59 -11.66
CA VAL A 92 11.27 2.52 -12.66
C VAL A 92 11.96 2.91 -13.97
N PRO A 93 12.57 1.96 -14.70
CA PRO A 93 13.16 2.26 -16.00
C PRO A 93 12.14 2.89 -16.96
N LEU A 94 12.55 3.98 -17.63
CA LEU A 94 11.72 4.80 -18.52
C LEU A 94 11.03 4.01 -19.66
N LYS A 95 11.58 2.85 -20.04
CA LYS A 95 11.02 1.95 -21.06
C LYS A 95 9.79 1.14 -20.60
N SER A 96 9.30 1.34 -19.38
CA SER A 96 8.15 0.59 -18.88
C SER A 96 6.82 1.13 -19.44
N TRP A 97 6.05 0.26 -20.09
CA TRP A 97 4.78 0.58 -20.79
C TRP A 97 3.63 1.01 -19.87
N MET A 98 3.78 0.97 -18.54
CA MET A 98 2.70 1.36 -17.61
C MET A 98 2.46 2.88 -17.52
N GLN A 99 3.10 3.68 -18.37
CA GLN A 99 2.91 5.12 -18.39
C GLN A 99 1.42 5.46 -18.62
N ASN A 100 0.90 6.36 -17.79
CA ASN A 100 -0.44 6.94 -17.84
C ASN A 100 -1.60 6.04 -17.38
N LYS A 101 -1.34 5.00 -16.58
CA LYS A 101 -2.40 4.19 -15.97
C LYS A 101 -2.21 4.04 -14.45
N PRO A 102 -3.27 4.24 -13.64
CA PRO A 102 -3.22 4.00 -12.21
C PRO A 102 -2.71 2.60 -11.87
N ILE A 103 -1.85 2.50 -10.87
CA ILE A 103 -1.48 1.21 -10.27
C ILE A 103 -2.67 0.73 -9.44
N SER A 104 -3.34 -0.33 -9.92
CA SER A 104 -4.55 -0.87 -9.31
C SER A 104 -4.26 -1.85 -8.18
N SER A 105 -3.11 -2.52 -8.22
CA SER A 105 -2.70 -3.48 -7.19
C SER A 105 -1.17 -3.56 -7.09
N VAL A 106 -0.69 -3.83 -5.88
CA VAL A 106 0.71 -4.11 -5.55
C VAL A 106 0.79 -5.36 -4.70
N ALA A 107 1.77 -6.20 -4.97
CA ALA A 107 2.02 -7.43 -4.23
C ALA A 107 3.52 -7.65 -4.06
N ILE A 108 3.91 -8.33 -2.97
CA ILE A 108 5.31 -8.65 -2.69
C ILE A 108 5.43 -10.15 -2.56
N TYR A 109 6.39 -10.72 -3.28
CA TYR A 109 6.75 -12.11 -3.17
C TYR A 109 8.27 -12.26 -3.19
N LYS A 110 8.82 -12.82 -2.10
CA LYS A 110 10.25 -12.81 -1.81
C LYS A 110 10.78 -11.37 -1.84
N ASP A 111 11.83 -11.10 -2.61
CA ASP A 111 12.44 -9.78 -2.77
C ASP A 111 11.93 -9.02 -4.01
N TRP A 112 10.73 -9.35 -4.47
CA TRP A 112 10.17 -8.77 -5.68
C TRP A 112 8.86 -8.07 -5.40
N LEU A 113 8.80 -6.81 -5.84
CA LEU A 113 7.56 -6.03 -5.90
C LEU A 113 6.92 -6.23 -7.27
N TYR A 114 5.67 -6.63 -7.25
CA TYR A 114 4.81 -6.85 -8.40
C TYR A 114 3.75 -5.75 -8.42
N CYS A 115 3.53 -5.13 -9.57
CA CYS A 115 2.52 -4.08 -9.73
C CYS A 115 1.65 -4.36 -10.95
N ALA A 116 0.36 -4.07 -10.84
CA ALA A 116 -0.61 -4.18 -11.92
C ALA A 116 -1.30 -2.84 -12.17
N SER A 117 -1.61 -2.55 -13.43
CA SER A 117 -2.46 -1.42 -13.83
C SER A 117 -3.88 -1.87 -14.15
N LEU A 118 -4.81 -0.92 -14.20
CA LEU A 118 -6.17 -1.16 -14.66
C LEU A 118 -6.21 -1.52 -16.17
N ILE A 119 -6.92 -2.60 -16.54
CA ILE A 119 -7.36 -2.89 -17.92
C ILE A 119 -8.83 -3.32 -17.84
N VAL A 120 -9.68 -2.78 -18.71
CA VAL A 120 -11.09 -3.17 -18.85
C VAL A 120 -11.27 -3.90 -20.18
N GLU A 121 -11.90 -5.08 -20.09
CA GLU A 121 -12.29 -6.13 -21.06
C GLU A 121 -11.27 -6.71 -22.07
N GLY A 122 -11.05 -8.04 -21.98
CA GLY A 122 -10.08 -8.84 -22.77
C GLY A 122 -8.77 -9.24 -22.03
N SER A 123 -8.63 -8.80 -20.77
CA SER A 123 -7.70 -9.22 -19.70
C SER A 123 -6.25 -9.61 -20.05
N LYS A 124 -5.42 -8.64 -20.45
CA LYS A 124 -3.95 -8.76 -20.32
C LYS A 124 -3.52 -8.15 -18.99
N MET A 125 -2.85 -8.88 -18.12
CA MET A 125 -2.24 -8.31 -16.90
C MET A 125 -0.79 -7.92 -17.22
N LYS A 126 -0.44 -6.64 -17.07
CA LYS A 126 0.96 -6.20 -17.15
C LYS A 126 1.55 -6.15 -15.75
N VAL A 127 2.64 -6.88 -15.57
CA VAL A 127 3.33 -7.04 -14.31
C VAL A 127 4.70 -6.41 -14.43
N ILE A 128 4.97 -5.36 -13.65
CA ILE A 128 6.33 -4.88 -13.46
C ILE A 128 6.89 -5.55 -12.21
N LYS A 129 8.11 -6.06 -12.34
CA LYS A 129 8.86 -6.72 -11.27
C LYS A 129 10.04 -5.85 -10.87
N ILE A 130 10.10 -5.41 -9.63
CA ILE A 130 11.20 -4.60 -9.10
C ILE A 130 11.91 -5.40 -8.02
N LYS A 131 13.25 -5.55 -8.14
CA LYS A 131 14.05 -6.21 -7.11
C LYS A 131 14.25 -5.24 -5.95
N ILE A 132 13.76 -5.61 -4.78
CA ILE A 132 14.00 -4.89 -3.54
C ILE A 132 15.39 -5.30 -3.05
N ILE A 133 16.33 -4.35 -3.06
CA ILE A 133 17.66 -4.56 -2.48
C ILE A 133 17.59 -4.24 -0.99
N ARG A 134 18.06 -5.18 -0.16
CA ARG A 134 18.21 -5.00 1.28
C ARG A 134 19.66 -4.56 1.52
N TYR A 135 19.84 -3.49 2.29
CA TYR A 135 21.13 -3.05 2.81
C TYR A 135 21.17 -3.33 4.30
#